data_AF-A0A969T700-F1
#
_entry.id   AF-A0A969T700-F1
#
_cell.length_a   1.000
_cell.length_b   1.000
_cell.length_c   1.000
_cell.angle_alpha   90.00
_cell.angle_beta   90.00
_cell.angle_gamma   90.00
#
_symmetry.space_group_name_H-M   'P 1'
#
loop_
_entity.id
_entity.type
_entity.pdbx_description
1 polymer ?
#
loop_
_entity_poly.entity_id
_entity_poly.type
_entity_poly.pdbx_seq_one_letter_code
_entity_poly.pdbx_strand_id
1 'polypeptide(L)'
;MDGDIADLEKLVEIKKRHKCFLYVDEAHAVGVRGKTGLGCTEESNLIGDIEFIVGTFGKALASVGAYVVCDDIFRQYLVNHSRTLIYTTALPPINLAWTKYVFERLGDIGSKREK
;
A
#
# COMPACT_ATOMS: atom_id res chain seq x y z
N MET A 1 -10.90 12.89 -0.78
CA MET A 1 -10.90 14.35 -1.03
C MET A 1 -11.02 15.09 0.29
N ASP A 2 -11.83 14.58 1.21
CA ASP A 2 -12.06 15.19 2.52
C ASP A 2 -10.95 14.92 3.55
N GLY A 3 -10.09 13.92 3.29
CA GLY A 3 -8.96 13.61 4.17
C GLY A 3 -9.38 12.87 5.45
N ASP A 4 -10.56 12.30 5.44
CA ASP A 4 -11.07 11.40 6.46
C ASP A 4 -10.30 10.07 6.47
N ILE A 5 -10.32 9.42 7.64
CA ILE A 5 -9.63 8.16 7.87
C ILE A 5 -10.69 7.11 8.14
N ALA A 6 -10.66 6.01 7.39
CA ALA A 6 -11.56 4.89 7.61
C ALA A 6 -11.26 4.19 8.94
N ASP A 7 -12.31 3.77 9.64
CA ASP A 7 -12.21 2.94 10.84
C ASP A 7 -11.82 1.50 10.45
N LEU A 8 -10.51 1.27 10.33
CA LEU A 8 -9.96 -0.01 9.88
C LEU A 8 -10.24 -1.15 10.86
N GLU A 9 -10.28 -0.88 12.16
CA GLU A 9 -10.59 -1.89 13.17
C GLU A 9 -12.02 -2.43 12.98
N LYS A 10 -12.98 -1.53 12.80
CA LYS A 10 -14.37 -1.90 12.53
C LYS A 10 -14.52 -2.63 11.20
N LEU A 11 -13.80 -2.23 10.16
CA LEU A 11 -13.81 -2.93 8.87
C LEU A 11 -13.25 -4.35 8.99
N VAL A 12 -12.18 -4.55 9.76
CA VAL A 12 -11.64 -5.88 10.07
C VAL A 12 -12.65 -6.72 10.87
N GLU A 13 -13.38 -6.12 11.81
CA GLU A 13 -14.46 -6.82 12.54
C GLU A 13 -15.56 -7.31 11.59
N ILE A 14 -16.05 -6.44 10.70
CA ILE A 14 -17.07 -6.75 9.69
C ILE A 14 -16.57 -7.86 8.77
N LYS A 15 -15.33 -7.73 8.27
CA LYS A 15 -14.67 -8.74 7.46
C LYS A 15 -14.69 -10.11 8.13
N LYS A 16 -14.27 -10.20 9.40
CA LYS A 16 -14.26 -11.44 10.18
C LYS A 16 -15.67 -12.02 10.34
N ARG A 17 -16.68 -11.18 10.59
CA ARG A 17 -18.09 -11.59 10.73
C ARG A 17 -18.66 -12.18 9.43
N HIS A 18 -18.36 -11.56 8.30
CA HIS A 18 -18.92 -11.93 7.00
C HIS A 18 -18.02 -12.88 6.19
N LYS A 19 -16.82 -13.20 6.68
CA LYS A 19 -15.83 -14.07 6.04
C LYS A 19 -15.51 -13.63 4.61
N CYS A 20 -15.34 -12.32 4.42
CA CYS A 20 -14.91 -11.74 3.16
C CYS A 20 -13.44 -11.30 3.22
N PHE A 21 -12.88 -10.91 2.08
CA PHE A 21 -11.57 -10.28 2.00
C PHE A 21 -11.71 -8.76 2.16
N LEU A 22 -10.66 -8.14 2.70
CA LEU A 22 -10.56 -6.70 2.83
C LEU A 22 -9.44 -6.16 1.94
N TYR A 23 -9.81 -5.19 1.11
CA TYR A 23 -8.93 -4.46 0.22
C TYR A 23 -8.84 -3.01 0.71
N VAL A 24 -7.62 -2.52 0.93
CA VAL A 24 -7.35 -1.16 1.42
C VAL A 24 -6.44 -0.44 0.42
N ASP A 25 -6.90 0.70 -0.08
CA ASP A 25 -6.10 1.61 -0.91
C ASP A 25 -5.43 2.68 -0.01
N GLU A 26 -4.13 2.55 0.16
CA GLU A 26 -3.25 3.42 0.94
C GLU A 26 -2.60 4.52 0.08
N ALA A 27 -3.09 4.80 -1.13
CA ALA A 27 -2.42 5.72 -2.05
C ALA A 27 -2.14 7.12 -1.45
N HIS A 28 -2.99 7.60 -0.54
CA HIS A 28 -2.81 8.88 0.15
C HIS A 28 -2.13 8.78 1.52
N ALA A 29 -1.91 7.57 2.02
CA ALA A 29 -1.42 7.33 3.37
C ALA A 29 0.00 6.75 3.39
N VAL A 30 0.39 5.94 2.40
CA VAL A 30 1.79 5.50 2.25
C VAL A 30 2.73 6.70 2.15
N GLY A 31 3.81 6.67 2.93
CA GLY A 31 4.78 7.75 3.08
C GLY A 31 4.35 8.89 4.02
N VAL A 32 3.09 8.91 4.46
CA VAL A 32 2.48 9.99 5.26
C VAL A 32 2.05 9.51 6.65
N ARG A 33 1.49 8.30 6.75
CA ARG A 33 0.91 7.72 7.97
C ARG A 33 1.70 6.53 8.47
N GLY A 34 1.53 6.20 9.75
CA GLY A 34 2.30 5.15 10.42
C GLY A 34 3.72 5.57 10.80
N LYS A 35 4.28 4.87 11.78
CA LYS A 35 5.60 5.19 12.36
C LYS A 35 6.71 5.10 11.31
N THR A 36 6.70 4.04 10.52
CA THR A 36 7.67 3.83 9.44
C THR A 36 7.20 4.34 8.09
N GLY A 37 5.99 4.92 8.02
CA GLY A 37 5.45 5.52 6.80
C GLY A 37 4.77 4.50 5.88
N LEU A 38 4.31 3.36 6.40
CA LEU A 38 3.70 2.31 5.59
C LEU A 38 2.20 2.52 5.36
N GLY A 39 1.57 3.46 6.08
CA GLY A 39 0.16 3.81 5.89
C GLY A 39 -0.69 3.67 7.16
N CYS A 40 -2.00 3.80 7.00
CA CYS A 40 -2.96 3.71 8.09
C CYS A 40 -3.04 2.29 8.67
N THR A 41 -2.85 1.26 7.85
CA THR A 41 -2.80 -0.15 8.27
C THR A 41 -1.64 -0.44 9.22
N GLU A 42 -0.49 0.20 9.03
CA GLU A 42 0.62 0.18 10.00
C GLU A 42 0.24 0.91 11.29
N GLU A 43 -0.30 2.12 11.14
CA GLU A 43 -0.67 2.97 12.28
C GLU A 43 -1.68 2.31 13.21
N SER A 44 -2.65 1.59 12.65
CA SER A 44 -3.64 0.81 13.39
C SER A 44 -3.15 -0.58 13.81
N ASN A 45 -1.91 -0.97 13.46
CA ASN A 45 -1.35 -2.30 13.73
C ASN A 45 -2.19 -3.45 13.14
N LEU A 46 -2.75 -3.25 11.94
CA LEU A 46 -3.67 -4.17 11.26
C LEU A 46 -3.09 -4.75 9.96
N ILE A 47 -1.81 -4.53 9.63
CA ILE A 47 -1.21 -5.03 8.37
C ILE A 47 -1.52 -6.52 8.12
N GLY A 48 -1.41 -7.36 9.15
CA GLY A 48 -1.68 -8.80 9.05
C GLY A 48 -3.15 -9.20 8.93
N ASP A 49 -4.08 -8.25 9.10
CA ASP A 49 -5.52 -8.48 9.01
C ASP A 49 -6.11 -8.03 7.65
N ILE A 50 -5.29 -7.56 6.70
CA ILE A 50 -5.72 -7.08 5.38
C ILE A 50 -5.17 -7.97 4.26
N GLU A 51 -6.04 -8.51 3.40
CA GLU A 51 -5.60 -9.37 2.29
C GLU A 51 -4.91 -8.61 1.16
N PHE A 52 -5.36 -7.38 0.89
CA PHE A 52 -4.83 -6.56 -0.20
C PHE A 52 -4.58 -5.15 0.29
N ILE A 53 -3.30 -4.76 0.34
CA ILE A 53 -2.90 -3.39 0.58
C ILE A 53 -2.36 -2.83 -0.73
N VAL A 54 -3.04 -1.84 -1.29
CA VAL A 54 -2.65 -1.19 -2.54
C VAL A 54 -2.08 0.18 -2.26
N GLY A 55 -1.05 0.54 -3.00
CA GLY A 55 -0.47 1.88 -2.93
C GLY A 55 0.02 2.36 -4.29
N THR A 56 0.31 3.65 -4.35
CA THR A 56 0.90 4.28 -5.53
C THR A 56 2.29 4.81 -5.21
N PHE A 57 3.18 4.74 -6.19
CA PHE A 57 4.47 5.41 -6.12
C PHE A 57 4.38 6.89 -6.52
N GLY A 58 3.25 7.34 -7.10
CA GLY A 58 3.12 8.67 -7.72
C GLY A 58 2.78 9.84 -6.80
N LYS A 59 2.64 9.62 -5.49
CA LYS A 59 2.25 10.67 -4.52
C LYS A 59 3.40 11.00 -3.57
N ALA A 60 3.29 10.61 -2.30
CA ALA A 60 4.33 10.89 -1.29
C ALA A 60 5.71 10.30 -1.66
N LEU A 61 5.74 9.26 -2.49
CA LEU A 61 6.96 8.59 -2.94
C LEU A 61 7.60 9.22 -4.19
N ALA A 62 6.97 10.24 -4.79
CA ALA A 62 7.51 11.05 -5.89
C ALA A 62 8.09 10.23 -7.08
N SER A 63 7.48 9.10 -7.42
CA SER A 63 7.88 8.21 -8.51
C SER A 63 6.71 7.97 -9.47
N VAL A 64 6.65 6.82 -10.13
CA VAL A 64 5.51 6.41 -10.98
C VAL A 64 5.25 4.92 -10.84
N GLY A 65 3.97 4.53 -10.96
CA GLY A 65 3.49 3.16 -10.83
C GLY A 65 2.67 2.93 -9.57
N ALA A 66 2.28 1.68 -9.37
CA ALA A 66 1.48 1.22 -8.25
C ALA A 66 1.85 -0.22 -7.89
N TYR A 67 1.42 -0.66 -6.72
CA TYR A 67 1.69 -2.00 -6.21
C TYR A 67 0.51 -2.53 -5.41
N VAL A 68 0.51 -3.85 -5.21
CA VAL A 68 -0.35 -4.55 -4.26
C VAL A 68 0.52 -5.45 -3.39
N VAL A 69 0.34 -5.38 -2.08
CA VAL A 69 0.87 -6.34 -1.11
C VAL A 69 -0.25 -7.31 -0.77
N CYS A 70 0.01 -8.60 -0.93
CA CYS A 70 -0.93 -9.68 -0.70
C CYS A 70 -0.17 -11.00 -0.54
N ASP A 71 -0.88 -12.04 -0.10
CA ASP A 71 -0.32 -13.39 0.03
C ASP A 71 0.13 -13.97 -1.31
N ASP A 72 1.07 -14.91 -1.25
CA ASP A 72 1.68 -15.59 -2.39
C ASP A 72 0.67 -16.20 -3.36
N ILE A 73 -0.43 -16.76 -2.85
CA ILE A 73 -1.50 -17.34 -3.67
C ILE A 73 -2.16 -16.27 -4.57
N PHE A 74 -2.43 -15.08 -4.02
CA PHE A 74 -3.01 -13.98 -4.76
C PHE A 74 -1.99 -13.35 -5.71
N ARG A 75 -0.75 -13.17 -5.27
CA ARG A 75 0.35 -12.71 -6.15
C ARG A 75 0.47 -13.61 -7.37
N GLN A 76 0.52 -14.93 -7.18
CA GLN A 76 0.63 -15.88 -8.28
C GLN A 76 -0.59 -15.78 -9.20
N TYR A 77 -1.79 -15.69 -8.65
CA TYR A 77 -3.00 -15.52 -9.46
C TYR A 77 -2.93 -14.25 -10.32
N LEU A 78 -2.64 -13.09 -9.70
CA LEU A 78 -2.60 -11.79 -10.36
C LEU A 78 -1.52 -11.73 -11.45
N VAL A 79 -0.31 -12.25 -11.19
CA VAL A 79 0.79 -12.27 -12.17
C VAL A 79 0.43 -13.10 -13.41
N ASN A 80 -0.36 -14.17 -13.25
CA ASN A 80 -0.70 -15.05 -14.37
C ASN A 80 -2.03 -14.72 -15.07
N HIS A 81 -2.91 -13.92 -14.46
CA HIS A 81 -4.25 -13.65 -15.02
C HIS A 81 -4.53 -12.16 -15.30
N SER A 82 -3.78 -11.23 -14.71
CA SER A 82 -4.02 -9.80 -14.90
C SER A 82 -3.50 -9.34 -16.27
N ARG A 83 -4.41 -9.19 -17.24
CA ARG A 83 -4.08 -8.70 -18.58
C ARG A 83 -3.38 -7.34 -18.56
N THR A 84 -3.78 -6.45 -17.66
CA THR A 84 -3.20 -5.11 -17.54
C THR A 84 -1.78 -5.13 -16.98
N LEU A 85 -1.36 -6.21 -16.33
CA LEU A 85 0.03 -6.45 -15.94
C LEU A 85 0.81 -7.18 -17.04
N ILE A 86 0.21 -8.19 -17.68
CA ILE A 86 0.89 -9.06 -18.66
C ILE A 86 1.16 -8.34 -19.99
N TYR A 87 0.23 -7.52 -20.46
CA TYR A 87 0.28 -6.88 -21.78
C TYR A 87 0.62 -5.39 -21.71
N THR A 88 1.41 -4.99 -20.72
CA THR A 88 1.93 -3.62 -20.60
C THR A 88 3.46 -3.61 -20.55
N THR A 89 4.08 -2.50 -20.93
CA THR A 89 5.51 -2.29 -20.72
C THR A 89 5.80 -2.11 -19.23
N ALA A 90 6.84 -2.79 -18.73
CA ALA A 90 7.29 -2.65 -17.35
C ALA A 90 7.77 -1.22 -17.04
N LEU A 91 7.78 -0.86 -15.75
CA LEU A 91 8.28 0.45 -15.30
C LEU A 91 9.76 0.62 -15.68
N PRO A 92 10.20 1.83 -16.09
CA PRO A 92 11.60 2.09 -16.37
C PRO A 92 12.49 1.81 -15.14
N PRO A 93 13.69 1.22 -15.31
CA PRO A 93 14.58 0.89 -14.20
C PRO A 93 14.92 2.08 -13.28
N ILE A 94 14.99 3.30 -13.83
CA ILE A 94 15.25 4.51 -13.06
C ILE A 94 14.15 4.81 -12.04
N ASN A 95 12.88 4.56 -12.39
CA ASN A 95 11.76 4.73 -11.47
C ASN A 95 11.80 3.69 -10.35
N LEU A 96 12.19 2.45 -10.66
CA LEU A 96 12.35 1.40 -9.63
C LEU A 96 13.49 1.74 -8.66
N ALA A 97 14.62 2.23 -9.17
CA ALA A 97 15.76 2.63 -8.34
C ALA A 97 15.38 3.78 -7.39
N TRP A 98 14.67 4.80 -7.89
CA TRP A 98 14.16 5.89 -7.08
C TRP A 98 13.16 5.42 -6.02
N THR A 99 12.16 4.62 -6.43
CA THR A 99 11.16 4.06 -5.49
C THR A 99 11.84 3.27 -4.37
N LYS A 100 12.80 2.40 -4.69
CA LYS A 100 13.57 1.65 -3.69
C LYS A 100 14.34 2.57 -2.74
N TYR A 101 15.04 3.57 -3.29
CA TYR A 101 15.80 4.56 -2.50
C TYR A 101 14.91 5.28 -1.47
N VAL A 102 13.70 5.65 -1.87
CA VAL A 102 12.72 6.31 -1.00
C VAL A 102 12.20 5.34 0.08
N PHE A 103 11.79 4.13 -0.28
CA PHE A 103 11.30 3.13 0.69
C PHE A 103 12.31 2.82 1.78
N GLU A 104 13.59 2.66 1.44
CA GLU A 104 14.68 2.43 2.40
C GLU A 104 14.86 3.57 3.42
N ARG A 105 14.36 4.78 3.11
CA ARG A 105 14.48 5.99 3.94
C ARG A 105 13.16 6.43 4.55
N LEU A 106 12.05 5.72 4.30
CA LEU A 106 10.76 6.12 4.83
C LEU A 106 10.78 6.22 6.36
N GLY A 107 11.44 5.29 7.05
CA GLY A 107 11.61 5.33 8.51
C GLY A 107 12.37 6.56 9.00
N ASP A 108 13.41 6.98 8.28
CA ASP A 108 14.29 8.09 8.68
C ASP A 108 13.62 9.47 8.58
N ILE A 109 12.54 9.57 7.79
CA ILE A 109 11.82 10.82 7.52
C ILE A 109 10.70 11.06 8.55
N GLY A 110 10.57 10.20 9.57
CA GLY A 110 9.51 10.25 10.59
C GLY A 110 9.27 11.62 11.22
N SER A 111 10.33 12.37 11.52
CA SER A 111 10.23 13.72 12.09
C SER A 111 9.51 14.74 11.20
N LYS A 112 9.42 14.50 9.89
CA LYS A 112 8.68 15.36 8.97
C LYS A 112 7.18 15.04 8.89
N ARG A 113 6.74 13.90 9.45
CA ARG A 113 5.33 13.45 9.47
C ARG A 113 4.55 13.90 10.70
N GLU A 114 5.23 14.31 11.77
CA GLU A 114 4.64 14.68 13.07
C GLU A 114 4.23 16.16 13.20
N LYS A 115 3.91 16.84 12.09
CA LYS A 115 3.39 18.22 12.11
C LYS A 115 1.86 18.22 12.04
#